data_AF-A0A1A8U3H8-F1
#
_entry.id   AF-A0A1A8U3H8-F1
#
_cell.length_a   1.000
_cell.length_b   1.000
_cell.length_c   1.000
_cell.angle_alpha   90.00
_cell.angle_beta   90.00
_cell.angle_gamma   90.00
#
_symmetry.space_group_name_H-M   'P 1'
#
loop_
_entity.id
_entity.type
_entity.pdbx_description
1 polymer ?
#
loop_
_entity_poly.entity_id
_entity_poly.type
_entity_poly.pdbx_seq_one_letter_code
_entity_poly.pdbx_strand_id
1 'polypeptide(L)'
;MGEDFYYVGVDVGTGSARAALVTREGQIKTTTEEPLSIWRPKPEHYVQSSTEIWQRCCTAVKRVTRGVQKNQVLGIGFDATCSLVVLDQNFQPVSVTEEGDSQQNVVMWMDHRAAEQAARITNTNHRVLSRVGGVMSQEMQPPKLLWLKENLKDSCWDKAAHFFDLPDFLSWKATGSLTRSLCTLVCKWTYCPPEGWDDSFWISVGLEDLLENNFSKI
;
A
#
# COMPACT_ATOMS: atom_id res chain seq x y z
N MET A 1 25.46 26.98 20.48
CA MET A 1 24.31 26.09 20.65
C MET A 1 24.35 25.12 19.48
N GLY A 2 24.36 23.81 19.74
CA GLY A 2 24.47 22.82 18.66
C GLY A 2 23.28 22.92 17.71
N GLU A 3 23.49 22.63 16.43
CA GLU A 3 22.37 22.50 15.49
C GLU A 3 21.52 21.30 15.93
N ASP A 4 20.29 21.56 16.37
CA ASP A 4 19.34 20.49 16.66
C ASP A 4 18.91 19.83 15.35
N PHE A 5 19.18 18.53 15.22
CA PHE A 5 18.78 17.70 14.08
C PHE A 5 17.54 16.88 14.40
N TYR A 6 16.69 16.69 13.39
CA TYR A 6 15.38 16.07 13.51
C TYR A 6 15.15 14.98 12.46
N TYR A 7 14.18 14.14 12.75
CA TYR A 7 13.60 13.15 11.86
C TYR A 7 12.08 13.32 11.84
N VAL A 8 11.45 12.92 10.73
CA VAL A 8 10.00 12.90 10.60
C VAL A 8 9.49 11.48 10.46
N GLY A 9 8.58 11.06 11.33
CA GLY A 9 7.81 9.83 11.16
C GLY A 9 6.42 10.15 10.66
N VAL A 10 5.93 9.42 9.67
CA VAL A 10 4.56 9.52 9.15
C VAL A 10 3.87 8.16 9.33
N ASP A 11 2.68 8.16 9.92
CA ASP A 11 1.83 6.97 10.11
C ASP A 11 0.49 7.20 9.40
N VAL A 12 0.14 6.33 8.45
CA VAL A 12 -1.18 6.34 7.78
C VAL A 12 -2.01 5.16 8.29
N GLY A 13 -2.80 5.45 9.31
CA GLY A 13 -3.79 4.55 9.87
C GLY A 13 -5.09 4.52 9.05
N THR A 14 -6.10 3.82 9.57
CA THR A 14 -7.39 3.64 8.89
C THR A 14 -8.09 4.96 8.55
N GLY A 15 -8.17 5.88 9.52
CA GLY A 15 -8.98 7.11 9.40
C GLY A 15 -8.18 8.42 9.39
N SER A 16 -6.85 8.36 9.46
CA SER A 16 -6.02 9.57 9.53
C SER A 16 -4.56 9.33 9.11
N ALA A 17 -3.94 10.40 8.63
CA ALA A 17 -2.49 10.49 8.45
C ALA A 17 -1.90 11.32 9.60
N ARG A 18 -0.89 10.78 10.27
CA ARG A 18 -0.21 11.41 11.41
C ARG A 18 1.23 11.69 11.04
N ALA A 19 1.79 12.75 11.60
CA ALA A 19 3.21 13.02 11.52
C ALA A 19 3.76 13.38 12.90
N ALA A 20 5.03 13.04 13.13
CA ALA A 20 5.77 13.39 14.32
C ALA A 20 7.16 13.95 13.94
N LEU A 21 7.55 15.07 14.54
CA LEU A 21 8.92 15.56 14.52
C LEU A 21 9.65 15.03 15.74
N VAL A 22 10.77 14.34 15.53
CA VAL A 22 11.51 13.61 16.56
C VAL A 22 12.97 14.06 16.57
N THR A 23 13.57 14.24 17.75
CA THR A 23 15.00 14.52 17.86
C THR A 23 15.85 13.27 17.61
N ARG A 24 17.16 13.46 17.45
CA ARG A 24 18.11 12.34 17.35
C ARG A 24 18.10 11.40 18.57
N GLU A 25 17.74 11.90 19.74
CA GLU A 25 17.63 11.14 20.99
C GLU A 25 16.28 10.43 21.12
N GLY A 26 15.42 10.49 20.10
CA GLY A 26 14.10 9.85 20.09
C GLY A 26 13.01 10.65 20.81
N GLN A 27 13.23 11.92 21.12
CA GLN A 27 12.21 12.75 21.77
C GLN A 27 11.23 13.33 20.76
N ILE A 28 9.94 13.09 20.97
CA ILE A 28 8.88 13.70 20.16
C ILE A 28 8.75 15.18 20.53
N LYS A 29 8.94 16.08 19.57
CA LYS A 29 8.77 17.54 19.74
C LYS A 29 7.37 18.02 19.41
N THR A 30 6.80 17.49 18.33
CA THR A 30 5.47 17.90 17.86
C THR A 30 4.84 16.75 17.10
N THR A 31 3.53 16.60 17.25
CA THR A 31 2.71 15.68 16.46
C THR A 31 1.56 16.43 15.81
N THR A 32 0.99 15.84 14.78
CA THR A 32 -0.25 16.31 14.18
C THR A 32 -1.00 15.13 13.56
N GLU A 33 -2.28 15.34 13.31
CA GLU A 33 -3.18 14.36 12.71
C GLU A 33 -4.07 15.05 11.70
N GLU A 34 -4.23 14.42 10.54
CA GLU A 34 -5.08 14.85 9.44
C GLU A 34 -6.10 13.75 9.14
N PRO A 35 -7.41 14.02 9.19
CA PRO A 35 -8.42 13.02 8.89
C PRO A 35 -8.38 12.59 7.42
N LEU A 36 -8.75 11.35 7.16
CA LEU A 36 -8.88 10.75 5.83
C LEU A 36 -10.31 10.34 5.56
N SER A 37 -10.74 10.49 4.31
CA SER A 37 -12.04 10.00 3.87
C SER A 37 -11.97 8.48 3.70
N ILE A 38 -13.09 7.81 4.02
CA ILE A 38 -13.28 6.38 3.81
C ILE A 38 -14.62 6.23 3.10
N TRP A 39 -14.64 5.55 1.96
CA TRP A 39 -15.86 5.23 1.24
C TRP A 39 -16.20 3.75 1.37
N ARG A 40 -17.49 3.46 1.49
CA ARG A 40 -18.05 2.11 1.50
C ARG A 40 -19.06 1.95 0.36
N PRO A 41 -18.62 1.77 -0.91
CA PRO A 41 -19.53 1.71 -2.06
C PRO A 41 -20.48 0.51 -2.01
N LYS A 42 -20.06 -0.60 -1.41
CA LYS A 42 -20.85 -1.82 -1.19
C LYS A 42 -20.57 -2.42 0.18
N PRO A 43 -21.43 -3.31 0.72
CA PRO A 43 -21.08 -4.10 1.90
C PRO A 43 -19.70 -4.75 1.74
N GLU A 44 -18.88 -4.70 2.79
CA GLU A 44 -17.50 -5.22 2.80
C GLU A 44 -16.48 -4.59 1.84
N HIS A 45 -16.89 -3.61 1.03
CA HIS A 45 -15.99 -2.87 0.14
C HIS A 45 -15.61 -1.55 0.81
N TYR A 46 -14.33 -1.39 1.16
CA TYR A 46 -13.78 -0.20 1.80
C TYR A 46 -12.64 0.37 0.96
N VAL A 47 -12.77 1.64 0.55
CA VAL A 47 -11.82 2.28 -0.36
C VAL A 47 -11.39 3.67 0.12
N GLN A 48 -10.21 4.09 -0.33
CA GLN A 48 -9.63 5.41 -0.07
C GLN A 48 -9.03 6.02 -1.34
N SER A 49 -8.59 7.28 -1.20
CA SER A 49 -7.91 8.06 -2.24
C SER A 49 -6.42 8.15 -1.92
N SER A 50 -5.58 7.61 -2.81
CA SER A 50 -4.13 7.78 -2.72
C SER A 50 -3.72 9.26 -2.84
N THR A 51 -4.49 10.05 -3.61
CA THR A 51 -4.30 11.49 -3.77
C THR A 51 -4.56 12.22 -2.46
N GLU A 52 -5.69 11.94 -1.80
CA GLU A 52 -6.01 12.54 -0.50
C GLU A 52 -4.98 12.12 0.55
N ILE A 53 -4.65 10.83 0.65
CA ILE A 53 -3.66 10.31 1.60
C ILE A 53 -2.35 11.07 1.47
N TRP A 54 -1.81 11.21 0.25
CA TRP A 54 -0.57 11.94 0.03
C TRP A 54 -0.67 13.42 0.41
N GLN A 55 -1.79 14.08 0.07
CA GLN A 55 -2.04 15.47 0.42
C GLN A 55 -2.10 15.68 1.94
N ARG A 56 -2.74 14.76 2.67
CA ARG A 56 -2.82 14.79 4.14
C ARG A 56 -1.47 14.53 4.78
N CYS A 57 -0.69 13.57 4.27
CA CYS A 57 0.71 13.37 4.69
C CYS A 57 1.54 14.65 4.52
N CYS A 58 1.49 15.28 3.34
CA CYS A 58 2.20 16.54 3.08
C CYS A 58 1.76 17.66 4.04
N THR A 59 0.47 17.74 4.36
CA THR A 59 -0.08 18.73 5.28
C THR A 59 0.42 18.48 6.70
N ALA A 60 0.37 17.22 7.16
CA ALA A 60 0.85 16.82 8.47
C ALA A 60 2.35 17.11 8.63
N VAL A 61 3.18 16.72 7.66
CA VAL A 61 4.62 16.99 7.68
C VAL A 61 4.91 18.49 7.76
N LYS A 62 4.27 19.32 6.92
CA LYS A 62 4.46 20.78 6.95
C LYS A 62 4.07 21.40 8.30
N ARG A 63 3.06 20.86 8.98
CA ARG A 63 2.62 21.34 10.30
C ARG A 63 3.66 21.02 11.37
N VAL A 64 4.16 19.79 11.44
CA VAL A 64 5.14 19.40 12.48
C VAL A 64 6.52 20.01 12.26
N THR A 65 6.89 20.36 11.02
CA THR A 65 8.16 21.02 10.71
C THR A 65 8.05 22.56 10.70
N ARG A 66 6.95 23.15 11.16
CA ARG A 66 6.78 24.60 11.13
C ARG A 66 7.83 25.28 12.01
N GLY A 67 8.66 26.14 11.41
CA GLY A 67 9.75 26.83 12.11
C GLY A 67 11.06 26.04 12.18
N VAL A 68 11.12 24.83 11.63
CA VAL A 68 12.35 24.03 11.49
C VAL A 68 12.96 24.29 10.11
N GLN A 69 14.27 24.53 10.05
CA GLN A 69 14.95 24.67 8.76
C GLN A 69 15.05 23.31 8.06
N LYS A 70 14.88 23.28 6.74
CA LYS A 70 14.85 22.01 5.98
C LYS A 70 16.12 21.16 6.14
N ASN A 71 17.29 21.82 6.22
CA ASN A 71 18.58 21.16 6.44
C ASN A 71 18.75 20.53 7.83
N GLN A 72 17.87 20.85 8.78
CA GLN A 72 17.85 20.22 10.10
C GLN A 72 17.08 18.90 10.11
N VAL A 73 16.25 18.62 9.09
CA VAL A 73 15.53 17.35 8.96
C VAL A 73 16.40 16.37 8.17
N LEU A 74 16.98 15.40 8.86
CA LEU A 74 17.94 14.46 8.27
C LEU A 74 17.28 13.26 7.58
N GLY A 75 16.01 12.97 7.87
CA GLY A 75 15.31 11.86 7.26
C GLY A 75 13.81 11.85 7.54
N ILE A 76 13.10 11.10 6.70
CA ILE A 76 11.66 10.84 6.83
C ILE A 76 11.41 9.33 6.66
N GLY A 77 10.52 8.78 7.48
CA GLY A 77 10.04 7.40 7.38
C GLY A 77 8.53 7.34 7.31
N PHE A 78 8.01 6.29 6.65
CA PHE A 78 6.58 6.06 6.47
C PHE A 78 6.21 4.69 7.03
N ASP A 79 5.13 4.66 7.80
CA ASP A 79 4.39 3.47 8.21
C ASP A 79 2.92 3.64 7.76
N ALA A 80 2.26 2.55 7.40
CA ALA A 80 0.87 2.59 6.97
C ALA A 80 0.19 1.23 7.04
N THR A 81 -1.15 1.25 7.09
CA THR A 81 -1.95 0.04 6.85
C THR A 81 -1.59 -0.62 5.52
N CYS A 82 -1.63 -1.95 5.45
CA CYS A 82 -1.34 -2.70 4.21
C CYS A 82 -2.52 -2.69 3.23
N SER A 83 -2.84 -1.50 2.71
CA SER A 83 -3.87 -1.27 1.71
C SER A 83 -3.27 -1.31 0.30
N LEU A 84 -4.02 -1.79 -0.69
CA LEU A 84 -3.58 -1.92 -2.08
C LEU A 84 -3.85 -0.63 -2.84
N VAL A 85 -2.81 0.04 -3.35
CA VAL A 85 -2.91 1.21 -4.21
C VAL A 85 -2.75 0.80 -5.67
N VAL A 86 -3.64 1.27 -6.55
CA VAL A 86 -3.60 0.95 -7.99
C VAL A 86 -3.37 2.20 -8.83
N LEU A 87 -2.35 2.15 -9.69
CA LEU A 87 -1.96 3.24 -10.59
C LEU A 87 -1.72 2.72 -12.02
N ASP A 88 -1.87 3.62 -13.00
CA ASP A 88 -1.54 3.36 -14.41
C ASP A 88 -0.06 3.58 -14.74
N GLN A 89 0.32 3.42 -16.01
CA GLN A 89 1.69 3.62 -16.52
C GLN A 89 2.25 5.03 -16.22
N ASN A 90 1.39 6.04 -16.14
CA ASN A 90 1.74 7.42 -15.88
C ASN A 90 1.60 7.78 -14.40
N PHE A 91 1.52 6.77 -13.54
CA PHE A 91 1.29 6.88 -12.10
C PHE A 91 0.02 7.66 -11.72
N GLN A 92 -1.00 7.63 -12.58
CA GLN A 92 -2.31 8.20 -12.28
C GLN A 92 -3.20 7.18 -11.57
N PRO A 93 -4.05 7.61 -10.62
CA PRO A 93 -5.01 6.74 -9.94
C PRO A 93 -5.93 5.96 -10.89
N VAL A 94 -6.00 4.64 -10.71
CA VAL A 94 -6.95 3.77 -11.41
C VAL A 94 -8.02 3.30 -10.44
N SER A 95 -9.28 3.53 -10.79
CA SER A 95 -10.40 3.18 -9.91
C SER A 95 -10.42 1.70 -9.56
N VAL A 96 -10.76 1.39 -8.31
CA VAL A 96 -10.98 0.03 -7.80
C VAL A 96 -12.45 -0.21 -7.45
N THR A 97 -13.36 0.56 -8.06
CA THR A 97 -14.81 0.42 -7.90
C THR A 97 -15.50 0.32 -9.26
N GLU A 98 -16.73 -0.19 -9.26
CA GLU A 98 -17.52 -0.36 -10.50
C GLU A 98 -17.97 0.98 -11.10
N GLU A 99 -18.12 2.00 -10.26
CA GLU A 99 -18.50 3.35 -10.68
C GLU A 99 -17.38 4.07 -11.46
N GLY A 100 -16.15 3.56 -11.40
CA GLY A 100 -15.02 4.07 -12.16
C GLY A 100 -14.46 5.40 -11.66
N ASP A 101 -14.76 5.80 -10.43
CA ASP A 101 -14.19 7.00 -9.83
C ASP A 101 -12.69 6.79 -9.52
N SER A 102 -11.83 7.49 -10.27
CA SER A 102 -10.37 7.46 -10.09
C SER A 102 -9.90 7.91 -8.71
N GLN A 103 -10.71 8.65 -7.94
CA GLN A 103 -10.36 9.01 -6.56
C GLN A 103 -10.51 7.83 -5.59
N GLN A 104 -11.18 6.76 -5.99
CA GLN A 104 -11.33 5.55 -5.20
C GLN A 104 -10.40 4.48 -5.77
N ASN A 105 -9.09 4.64 -5.53
CA ASN A 105 -8.01 3.81 -6.12
C ASN A 105 -7.21 3.01 -5.10
N VAL A 106 -7.67 2.96 -3.85
CA VAL A 106 -7.06 2.19 -2.77
C VAL A 106 -8.07 1.18 -2.24
N VAL A 107 -7.77 -0.12 -2.30
CA VAL A 107 -8.53 -1.17 -1.60
C VAL A 107 -7.98 -1.28 -0.18
N MET A 108 -8.79 -0.93 0.82
CA MET A 108 -8.34 -0.85 2.21
C MET A 108 -7.93 -2.22 2.78
N TRP A 109 -7.12 -2.21 3.84
CA TRP A 109 -6.70 -3.42 4.53
C TRP A 109 -7.89 -4.25 5.05
N MET A 110 -8.94 -3.59 5.58
CA MET A 110 -10.18 -4.17 6.11
C MET A 110 -11.23 -4.49 5.03
N ASP A 111 -10.90 -4.32 3.75
CA ASP A 111 -11.80 -4.68 2.65
C ASP A 111 -11.84 -6.19 2.48
N HIS A 112 -13.06 -6.75 2.54
CA HIS A 112 -13.30 -8.18 2.55
C HIS A 112 -14.02 -8.65 1.27
N ARG A 113 -14.01 -7.85 0.19
CA ARG A 113 -14.64 -8.21 -1.09
C ARG A 113 -14.06 -9.48 -1.72
N ALA A 114 -12.80 -9.79 -1.41
CA ALA A 114 -12.04 -10.89 -1.99
C ALA A 114 -12.14 -12.21 -1.17
N ALA A 115 -13.19 -12.36 -0.37
CA ALA A 115 -13.39 -13.55 0.49
C ALA A 115 -13.39 -14.86 -0.31
N GLU A 116 -14.08 -14.89 -1.45
CA GLU A 116 -14.16 -16.07 -2.31
C GLU A 116 -12.79 -16.42 -2.92
N GLN A 117 -12.08 -15.40 -3.42
CA GLN A 117 -10.74 -15.55 -3.99
C GLN A 117 -9.76 -16.06 -2.94
N ALA A 118 -9.82 -15.54 -1.71
CA ALA A 118 -8.99 -16.00 -0.60
C ALA A 118 -9.25 -17.49 -0.26
N ALA A 119 -10.51 -17.91 -0.24
CA ALA A 119 -10.87 -19.32 -0.03
C ALA A 119 -10.38 -20.21 -1.17
N ARG A 120 -10.55 -19.79 -2.43
CA ARG A 120 -10.04 -20.50 -3.62
C ARG A 120 -8.52 -20.65 -3.58
N ILE A 121 -7.80 -19.58 -3.27
CA ILE A 121 -6.33 -19.59 -3.13
C ILE A 121 -5.92 -20.54 -2.01
N THR A 122 -6.60 -20.50 -0.86
CA THR A 122 -6.34 -21.43 0.26
C THR A 122 -6.49 -22.89 -0.17
N ASN A 123 -7.55 -23.21 -0.92
CA ASN A 123 -7.83 -24.57 -1.38
C ASN A 123 -6.83 -25.11 -2.42
N THR A 124 -5.97 -24.27 -3.00
CA THR A 124 -4.85 -24.75 -3.84
C THR A 124 -3.85 -25.59 -3.05
N ASN A 125 -3.78 -25.42 -1.72
CA ASN A 125 -2.76 -26.01 -0.86
C ASN A 125 -1.33 -25.74 -1.36
N HIS A 126 -1.13 -24.62 -2.06
CA HIS A 126 0.17 -24.28 -2.63
C HIS A 126 1.22 -24.06 -1.53
N ARG A 127 2.47 -24.46 -1.77
CA ARG A 127 3.53 -24.49 -0.76
C ARG A 127 3.79 -23.14 -0.06
N VAL A 128 3.59 -22.00 -0.72
CA VAL A 128 3.72 -20.66 -0.10
C VAL A 128 2.76 -20.45 1.07
N LEU A 129 1.60 -21.12 1.08
CA LEU A 129 0.65 -20.99 2.19
C LEU A 129 1.25 -21.45 3.52
N SER A 130 2.17 -22.43 3.49
CA SER A 130 2.88 -22.88 4.70
C SER A 130 3.69 -21.77 5.39
N ARG A 131 4.02 -20.70 4.66
CA ARG A 131 4.77 -19.54 5.18
C ARG A 131 3.87 -18.48 5.83
N VAL A 132 2.57 -18.52 5.55
CA VAL A 132 1.58 -17.54 6.03
C VAL A 132 0.51 -18.18 6.93
N GLY A 133 0.84 -19.33 7.55
CA GLY A 133 -0.05 -20.01 8.50
C GLY A 133 -1.04 -20.99 7.88
N GLY A 134 -0.86 -21.35 6.60
CA GLY A 134 -1.66 -22.36 5.90
C GLY A 134 -2.96 -21.84 5.28
N VAL A 135 -3.32 -20.58 5.53
CA VAL A 135 -4.55 -19.96 5.03
C VAL A 135 -4.23 -18.61 4.41
N MET A 136 -4.79 -18.33 3.23
CA MET A 136 -4.69 -17.03 2.59
C MET A 136 -5.75 -16.09 3.18
N SER A 137 -5.33 -14.99 3.79
CA SER A 137 -6.25 -13.96 4.26
C SER A 137 -6.70 -13.06 3.10
N GLN A 138 -7.99 -12.71 3.05
CA GLN A 138 -8.53 -11.72 2.12
C GLN A 138 -7.91 -10.33 2.24
N GLU A 139 -7.23 -10.06 3.37
CA GLU A 139 -6.50 -8.81 3.61
C GLU A 139 -5.09 -8.80 3.00
N MET A 140 -4.66 -9.90 2.37
CA MET A 140 -3.42 -9.99 1.59
C MET A 140 -3.64 -9.54 0.15
N GLN A 141 -2.55 -9.31 -0.59
CA GLN A 141 -2.63 -8.74 -1.94
C GLN A 141 -3.11 -9.72 -3.02
N PRO A 142 -2.70 -11.01 -3.04
CA PRO A 142 -3.12 -11.92 -4.09
C PRO A 142 -4.64 -12.07 -4.24
N PRO A 143 -5.44 -12.24 -3.16
CA PRO A 143 -6.90 -12.26 -3.28
C PRO A 143 -7.49 -10.96 -3.84
N LYS A 144 -6.99 -9.79 -3.41
CA LYS A 144 -7.46 -8.49 -3.89
C LYS A 144 -7.18 -8.32 -5.38
N LEU A 145 -5.98 -8.70 -5.83
CA LEU A 145 -5.58 -8.67 -7.23
C LEU A 145 -6.45 -9.59 -8.09
N LEU A 146 -6.69 -10.82 -7.61
CA LEU A 146 -7.57 -11.77 -8.31
C LEU A 146 -9.00 -11.23 -8.41
N TRP A 147 -9.51 -10.61 -7.35
CA TRP A 147 -10.83 -9.98 -7.38
C TRP A 147 -10.89 -8.84 -8.41
N LEU A 148 -9.88 -7.97 -8.46
CA LEU A 148 -9.80 -6.88 -9.44
C LEU A 148 -9.74 -7.43 -10.88
N LYS A 149 -8.96 -8.50 -11.12
CA LYS A 149 -8.89 -9.17 -12.43
C LYS A 149 -10.23 -9.75 -12.86
N GLU A 150 -10.94 -10.41 -11.95
CA GLU A 150 -12.21 -11.10 -12.24
C GLU A 150 -13.40 -10.13 -12.38
N ASN A 151 -13.43 -9.04 -11.61
CA ASN A 151 -14.60 -8.17 -11.51
C ASN A 151 -14.42 -6.80 -12.18
N LEU A 152 -13.19 -6.31 -12.32
CA LEU A 152 -12.87 -4.98 -12.86
C LEU A 152 -11.79 -5.07 -13.95
N LYS A 153 -11.89 -6.08 -14.83
CA LYS A 153 -10.88 -6.34 -15.86
C LYS A 153 -10.60 -5.11 -16.74
N ASP A 154 -11.62 -4.67 -17.47
CA ASP A 154 -11.48 -3.59 -18.47
C ASP A 154 -11.28 -2.21 -17.82
N SER A 155 -11.90 -1.99 -16.66
CA SER A 155 -11.89 -0.69 -15.99
C SER A 155 -10.68 -0.47 -15.10
N CYS A 156 -10.09 -1.54 -14.54
CA CYS A 156 -8.99 -1.49 -13.58
C CYS A 156 -7.79 -2.33 -14.02
N TRP A 157 -7.94 -3.66 -14.14
CA TRP A 157 -6.81 -4.59 -14.33
C TRP A 157 -5.98 -4.29 -15.58
N ASP A 158 -6.65 -4.07 -16.71
CA ASP A 158 -6.01 -3.82 -18.01
C ASP A 158 -5.34 -2.44 -18.07
N LYS A 159 -5.76 -1.50 -17.22
CA LYS A 159 -5.17 -0.15 -17.12
C LYS A 159 -4.06 -0.06 -16.07
N ALA A 160 -4.06 -0.95 -15.09
CA ALA A 160 -3.12 -0.93 -13.99
C ALA A 160 -1.71 -1.33 -14.47
N ALA A 161 -0.73 -0.48 -14.15
CA ALA A 161 0.69 -0.74 -14.39
C ALA A 161 1.48 -0.85 -13.08
N HIS A 162 0.95 -0.34 -11.97
CA HIS A 162 1.57 -0.45 -10.67
C HIS A 162 0.56 -0.77 -9.58
N PHE A 163 0.84 -1.86 -8.87
CA PHE A 163 0.22 -2.21 -7.62
C PHE A 163 1.24 -1.97 -6.51
N PHE A 164 0.83 -1.21 -5.50
CA PHE A 164 1.66 -0.92 -4.34
C PHE A 164 0.94 -1.32 -3.06
N ASP A 165 1.69 -1.80 -2.09
CA ASP A 165 1.27 -1.64 -0.69
C ASP A 165 1.38 -0.16 -0.30
N LEU A 166 0.48 0.34 0.54
CA LEU A 166 0.42 1.76 0.87
C LEU A 166 1.74 2.34 1.42
N PRO A 167 2.51 1.66 2.31
CA PRO A 167 3.84 2.13 2.71
C PRO A 167 4.82 2.30 1.54
N ASP A 168 4.76 1.40 0.56
CA ASP A 168 5.62 1.43 -0.63
C ASP A 168 5.20 2.58 -1.56
N PHE A 169 3.90 2.83 -1.73
CA PHE A 169 3.39 4.00 -2.44
C PHE A 169 3.90 5.31 -1.81
N LEU A 170 3.84 5.44 -0.48
CA LEU A 170 4.30 6.64 0.21
C LEU A 170 5.82 6.86 0.05
N SER A 171 6.59 5.77 0.16
CA SER A 171 8.04 5.80 -0.06
C SER A 171 8.38 6.19 -1.50
N TRP A 172 7.65 5.67 -2.48
CA TRP A 172 7.77 6.07 -3.89
C TRP A 172 7.41 7.55 -4.09
N LYS A 173 6.31 8.04 -3.52
CA LYS A 173 5.92 9.46 -3.61
C LYS A 173 7.00 10.40 -3.07
N ALA A 174 7.74 9.97 -2.04
CA ALA A 174 8.80 10.77 -1.42
C ALA A 174 10.15 10.68 -2.15
N THR A 175 10.43 9.58 -2.85
CA THR A 175 11.79 9.28 -3.36
C THR A 175 11.88 9.08 -4.87
N GLY A 176 10.78 8.77 -5.54
CA GLY A 176 10.74 8.30 -6.92
C GLY A 176 11.22 6.85 -7.12
N SER A 177 11.67 6.16 -6.07
CA SER A 177 12.13 4.77 -6.15
C SER A 177 10.96 3.80 -6.22
N LEU A 178 11.04 2.82 -7.12
CA LEU A 178 10.08 1.72 -7.22
C LEU A 178 10.44 0.52 -6.33
N THR A 179 11.50 0.62 -5.52
CA THR A 179 11.89 -0.47 -4.62
C THR A 179 10.79 -0.73 -3.59
N ARG A 180 10.47 -2.00 -3.36
CA ARG A 180 9.49 -2.44 -2.36
C ARG A 180 10.15 -2.79 -1.04
N SER A 181 9.45 -2.56 0.06
CA SER A 181 9.88 -3.00 1.39
C SER A 181 9.82 -4.51 1.49
N LEU A 182 10.90 -5.12 2.00
CA LEU A 182 10.91 -6.56 2.29
C LEU A 182 9.81 -6.93 3.30
N CYS A 183 9.49 -6.03 4.23
CA CYS A 183 8.46 -6.24 5.23
C CYS A 183 7.07 -6.41 4.60
N THR A 184 6.68 -5.52 3.68
CA THR A 184 5.37 -5.61 3.00
C THR A 184 5.33 -6.84 2.10
N LEU A 185 6.38 -7.06 1.31
CA LEU A 185 6.49 -8.20 0.40
C LEU A 185 6.30 -9.55 1.11
N VAL A 186 7.00 -9.76 2.23
CA VAL A 186 6.91 -11.01 2.99
C VAL A 186 5.54 -11.16 3.65
N CYS A 187 5.02 -10.09 4.27
CA CYS A 187 3.79 -10.17 5.05
C CYS A 187 2.52 -10.22 4.19
N LYS A 188 2.54 -9.69 2.97
CA LYS A 188 1.32 -9.43 2.18
C LYS A 188 1.35 -9.90 0.73
N TRP A 189 2.53 -10.20 0.17
CA TRP A 189 2.72 -10.59 -1.24
C TRP A 189 3.26 -12.00 -1.46
N THR A 190 3.37 -12.82 -0.40
CA THR A 190 3.92 -14.19 -0.46
C THR A 190 5.37 -14.29 -0.93
N TYR A 191 6.11 -13.18 -0.86
CA TYR A 191 7.54 -13.16 -1.21
C TYR A 191 8.37 -13.93 -0.18
N CYS A 192 9.29 -14.77 -0.64
CA CYS A 192 10.10 -15.64 0.22
C CYS A 192 11.60 -15.34 0.02
N PRO A 193 12.26 -14.61 0.93
CA PRO A 193 13.70 -14.37 0.83
C PRO A 193 14.51 -15.62 1.22
N PRO A 194 15.64 -15.92 0.54
CA PRO A 194 16.22 -15.18 -0.58
C PRO A 194 15.65 -15.55 -1.98
N GLU A 195 14.75 -16.52 -2.08
CA GLU A 195 14.29 -17.11 -3.35
C GLU A 195 13.41 -16.17 -4.21
N GLY A 196 12.71 -15.23 -3.60
CA GLY A 196 11.80 -14.30 -4.26
C GLY A 196 10.35 -14.74 -4.31
N TRP A 197 9.64 -14.35 -5.37
CA TRP A 197 8.30 -14.87 -5.67
C TRP A 197 8.39 -16.26 -6.31
N ASP A 198 7.34 -17.05 -6.09
CA ASP A 198 7.20 -18.38 -6.65
C ASP A 198 6.26 -18.36 -7.87
N ASP A 199 6.80 -18.43 -9.08
CA ASP A 199 6.02 -18.33 -10.32
C ASP A 199 4.84 -19.32 -10.36
N SER A 200 5.04 -20.54 -9.86
CA SER A 200 3.98 -21.56 -9.86
C SER A 200 2.79 -21.17 -8.98
N PHE A 201 2.99 -20.33 -7.97
CA PHE A 201 1.91 -19.79 -7.16
C PHE A 201 1.01 -18.88 -8.02
N TRP A 202 1.60 -17.87 -8.65
CA TRP A 202 0.86 -16.89 -9.46
C TRP A 202 0.11 -17.57 -10.62
N ILE A 203 0.75 -18.54 -11.28
CA ILE A 203 0.10 -19.36 -12.31
C ILE A 203 -1.08 -20.16 -11.73
N SER A 204 -0.89 -20.83 -10.59
CA SER A 204 -1.94 -21.68 -9.98
C SER A 204 -3.18 -20.91 -9.55
N VAL A 205 -3.05 -19.62 -9.25
CA VAL A 205 -4.16 -18.75 -8.80
C VAL A 205 -4.74 -17.89 -9.91
N GLY A 206 -4.25 -18.02 -11.15
CA GLY A 206 -4.75 -17.27 -12.31
C GLY A 206 -4.29 -15.81 -12.33
N LEU A 207 -3.08 -15.52 -11.84
CA LEU A 207 -2.44 -14.20 -11.83
C LEU A 207 -1.10 -14.21 -12.57
N GLU A 208 -0.95 -15.07 -13.57
CA GLU A 208 0.26 -15.21 -14.38
C GLU A 208 0.67 -13.94 -15.14
N ASP A 209 -0.26 -13.00 -15.39
CA ASP A 209 0.06 -11.70 -16.00
C ASP A 209 1.03 -10.88 -15.14
N LEU A 210 1.11 -11.16 -13.83
CA LEU A 210 2.05 -10.50 -12.94
C LEU A 210 3.50 -10.95 -13.18
N LEU A 211 3.72 -12.06 -13.88
CA LEU A 211 5.08 -12.54 -14.21
C LEU A 211 5.72 -11.71 -15.34
N GLU A 212 4.91 -10.98 -16.12
CA GLU A 212 5.36 -10.20 -17.25
C GLU A 212 6.40 -9.14 -16.85
N ASN A 213 7.39 -8.95 -17.72
CA ASN A 213 8.48 -7.97 -17.54
C ASN A 213 9.18 -8.09 -16.17
N ASN A 214 9.34 -9.33 -15.68
CA ASN A 214 9.97 -9.63 -14.39
C ASN A 214 9.25 -8.92 -13.22
N PHE A 215 7.94 -9.15 -13.11
CA PHE A 215 7.11 -8.61 -12.04
C PHE A 215 6.99 -7.10 -11.99
N SER A 216 7.13 -6.40 -13.11
CA SER A 216 7.21 -4.92 -13.12
C SER A 216 5.98 -4.21 -12.54
N LYS A 217 4.84 -4.91 -12.43
CA LYS A 217 3.62 -4.36 -11.83
C LYS A 217 3.62 -4.37 -10.30
N ILE A 218 4.44 -5.20 -9.64
CA ILE A 218 4.37 -5.46 -8.19
C ILE A 218 5.71 -5.23 -7.48
#